data_AF-A0AAU9IAG7-F1
#
_entry.id   AF-A0AAU9IAG7-F1
#
_cell.length_a   1.000
_cell.length_b   1.000
_cell.length_c   1.000
_cell.angle_alpha   90.00
_cell.angle_beta   90.00
_cell.angle_gamma   90.00
#
_symmetry.space_group_name_H-M   'P 1'
#
loop_
_entity.id
_entity.type
_entity.pdbx_description
1 polymer ?
#
loop_
_entity_poly.entity_id
_entity_poly.type
_entity_poly.pdbx_seq_one_letter_code
_entity_poly.pdbx_strand_id
1 'polypeptide(L)'
;MERTVPIKARVNDQLVTIDSLPTSWEDLLNAIHHLGHAINFTVFWNDHPITNKRELALAYLNNKGDEIIFEAKQNPNPMTSMDESVKADYDNMISQFTRFSTSDEAPSEPLTLQNGILSKENLLMVVRSLTLKAKDKLFESGRKFIEKRQEFYGTDEEKYRSVVMEQLQFQELLILTCSAETFKKHGIPSEAFDNSVRTYQNDADVKEAIENMSIEAIQGSGDVPEGLTEEKLKEMLFYSCDFINQYLAAHPLTNPMEVMVLKSRESDEVLKRFGFDELQISAAMTKYDIEKNPNFEDIRKKLNEVTTKIFGFNPSEMPR
;
A
#
# COMPACT_ATOMS: atom_id res chain seq x y z
N MET A 1 -19.23 39.19 -18.46
CA MET A 1 -18.42 38.12 -19.07
C MET A 1 -17.82 37.33 -17.92
N GLU A 2 -18.21 36.07 -17.78
CA GLU A 2 -17.50 35.16 -16.87
C GLU A 2 -16.09 34.96 -17.45
N ARG A 3 -15.07 35.27 -16.66
CA ARG A 3 -13.67 35.08 -17.04
C ARG A 3 -13.33 33.62 -16.75
N THR A 4 -13.17 32.80 -17.79
CA THR A 4 -12.63 31.45 -17.66
C THR A 4 -11.10 31.54 -17.57
N VAL A 5 -10.52 31.02 -16.49
CA VAL A 5 -9.07 30.96 -16.28
C VAL A 5 -8.62 29.52 -16.54
N PRO A 6 -7.80 29.24 -17.58
CA PRO A 6 -7.24 27.91 -17.79
C PRO A 6 -6.37 27.48 -16.62
N ILE A 7 -6.50 26.19 -16.27
CA ILE A 7 -5.74 25.53 -15.21
C ILE A 7 -4.73 24.62 -15.87
N LYS A 8 -3.47 24.75 -15.49
CA LYS A 8 -2.38 23.96 -16.03
C LYS A 8 -1.57 23.33 -14.91
N ALA A 9 -0.98 22.18 -15.19
CA ALA A 9 0.04 21.59 -14.35
C ALA A 9 1.37 21.58 -15.11
N ARG A 10 2.47 21.91 -14.42
CA ARG A 10 3.82 21.66 -14.88
C ARG A 10 4.32 20.37 -14.24
N VAL A 11 4.59 19.36 -15.05
CA VAL A 11 5.07 18.04 -14.61
C VAL A 11 6.26 17.66 -15.47
N ASN A 12 7.41 17.35 -14.86
CA ASN A 12 8.64 16.98 -15.59
C ASN A 12 9.00 17.98 -16.70
N ASP A 13 8.96 19.28 -16.39
CA ASP A 13 9.16 20.42 -17.31
C ASP A 13 8.16 20.55 -18.47
N GLN A 14 7.14 19.70 -18.53
CA GLN A 14 6.04 19.79 -19.50
C GLN A 14 4.83 20.49 -18.89
N LEU A 15 4.21 21.38 -19.67
CA LEU A 15 3.00 22.09 -19.26
C LEU A 15 1.77 21.42 -19.89
N VAL A 16 0.91 20.86 -19.05
CA VAL A 16 -0.32 20.15 -19.44
C VAL A 16 -1.55 20.92 -18.95
N THR A 17 -2.61 20.96 -19.76
CA THR A 17 -3.87 21.61 -19.38
C THR A 17 -4.74 20.63 -18.59
N ILE A 18 -5.31 21.08 -17.48
CA ILE A 18 -6.30 20.32 -16.71
C ILE A 18 -7.68 20.68 -17.24
N ASP A 19 -8.39 19.68 -17.79
CA ASP A 19 -9.66 19.88 -18.50
C ASP A 19 -10.84 20.27 -17.59
N SER A 20 -10.79 19.90 -16.31
CA SER A 20 -11.84 20.18 -15.32
C SER A 20 -11.28 20.88 -14.09
N LEU A 21 -12.03 21.82 -13.52
CA LEU A 21 -11.62 22.51 -12.28
C LEU A 21 -11.54 21.50 -11.13
N PRO A 22 -10.34 21.29 -10.53
CA PRO A 22 -10.24 20.45 -9.35
C PRO A 22 -10.95 21.10 -8.17
N THR A 23 -11.94 20.41 -7.59
CA THR A 23 -12.78 20.94 -6.50
C THR A 23 -12.32 20.47 -5.11
N SER A 24 -11.48 19.44 -5.10
CA SER A 24 -10.83 18.87 -3.92
C SER A 24 -9.31 18.80 -4.13
N TRP A 25 -8.58 18.53 -3.05
CA TRP A 25 -7.13 18.30 -3.13
C TRP A 25 -6.84 17.00 -3.88
N GLU A 26 -7.65 15.98 -3.62
CA GLU A 26 -7.61 14.68 -4.26
C GLU A 26 -7.88 14.78 -5.78
N ASP A 27 -8.82 15.63 -6.19
CA ASP A 27 -9.10 15.88 -7.61
C ASP A 27 -7.86 16.44 -8.33
N LEU A 28 -7.13 17.35 -7.67
CA LEU A 28 -5.94 17.98 -8.24
C LEU A 28 -4.81 16.98 -8.35
N LEU A 29 -4.58 16.18 -7.31
CA LEU A 29 -3.59 15.10 -7.33
C LEU A 29 -3.90 14.10 -8.44
N ASN A 30 -5.15 13.67 -8.56
CA ASN A 30 -5.59 12.74 -9.61
C ASN A 30 -5.37 13.34 -11.00
N ALA A 31 -5.75 14.61 -11.21
CA ALA A 31 -5.54 15.29 -12.49
C ALA A 31 -4.05 15.36 -12.87
N ILE A 32 -3.18 15.74 -11.92
CA ILE A 32 -1.73 15.82 -12.15
C ILE A 32 -1.13 14.45 -12.42
N HIS A 33 -1.54 13.43 -11.65
CA HIS A 33 -1.12 12.04 -11.85
C HIS A 33 -1.55 11.54 -13.23
N HIS A 34 -2.81 11.77 -13.64
CA HIS A 34 -3.31 11.33 -14.94
C HIS A 34 -2.61 12.03 -16.12
N LEU A 35 -2.32 13.32 -16.01
CA LEU A 35 -1.75 14.10 -17.12
C LEU A 35 -0.23 13.98 -17.23
N GLY A 36 0.46 13.85 -16.10
CA GLY A 36 1.92 13.88 -16.04
C GLY A 36 2.57 12.56 -15.63
N HIS A 37 1.77 11.55 -15.26
CA HIS A 37 2.24 10.26 -14.74
C HIS A 37 3.27 10.39 -13.61
N ALA A 38 3.23 11.52 -12.89
CA ALA A 38 4.11 11.77 -11.77
C ALA A 38 3.69 10.91 -10.59
N ILE A 39 4.66 10.26 -9.97
CA ILE A 39 4.49 9.47 -8.76
C ILE A 39 5.25 10.16 -7.64
N ASN A 40 4.65 10.22 -6.45
CA ASN A 40 5.27 10.80 -5.26
C ASN A 40 5.78 12.22 -5.51
N PHE A 41 4.84 13.17 -5.65
CA PHE A 41 5.14 14.57 -5.91
C PHE A 41 4.49 15.47 -4.87
N THR A 42 5.05 16.67 -4.71
CA THR A 42 4.40 17.77 -4.03
C THR A 42 3.95 18.78 -5.06
N VAL A 43 2.72 19.28 -4.91
CA VAL A 43 2.16 20.31 -5.78
C VAL A 43 2.45 21.67 -5.18
N PHE A 44 2.93 22.59 -5.99
CA PHE A 44 3.23 23.96 -5.61
C PHE A 44 2.40 24.94 -6.43
N TRP A 45 2.07 26.07 -5.84
CA TRP A 45 1.58 27.26 -6.53
C TRP A 45 2.38 28.47 -6.07
N ASN A 46 3.13 29.11 -6.98
CA ASN A 46 4.06 30.20 -6.66
C ASN A 46 5.02 29.85 -5.51
N ASP A 47 5.69 28.68 -5.61
CA ASP A 47 6.60 28.13 -4.58
C ASP A 47 5.96 27.80 -3.22
N HIS A 48 4.64 27.94 -3.08
CA HIS A 48 3.93 27.50 -1.88
C HIS A 48 3.38 26.07 -2.08
N PRO A 49 3.72 25.12 -1.20
CA PRO A 49 3.17 23.77 -1.29
C PRO A 49 1.67 23.80 -1.03
N ILE A 50 0.93 23.01 -1.80
CA ILE A 50 -0.48 22.72 -1.60
C ILE A 50 -0.56 21.32 -1.02
N THR A 51 -1.14 21.21 0.16
CA THR A 51 -1.24 19.97 0.95
C THR A 51 -2.68 19.66 1.35
N ASN A 52 -3.60 20.60 1.12
CA ASN A 52 -4.99 20.48 1.53
C ASN A 52 -5.92 21.38 0.71
N LYS A 53 -7.23 21.14 0.85
CA LYS A 53 -8.30 21.89 0.17
C LYS A 53 -8.29 23.39 0.45
N ARG A 54 -7.88 23.83 1.65
CA ARG A 54 -7.84 25.26 2.01
C ARG A 54 -6.78 25.99 1.20
N GLU A 55 -5.59 25.41 1.08
CA GLU A 55 -4.50 25.96 0.27
C GLU A 55 -4.86 26.00 -1.21
N LEU A 56 -5.54 24.97 -1.72
CA LEU A 56 -6.06 24.97 -3.08
C LEU A 56 -7.06 26.12 -3.32
N ALA A 57 -8.00 26.33 -2.40
CA ALA A 57 -8.94 27.44 -2.50
C ALA A 57 -8.23 28.81 -2.44
N LEU A 58 -7.19 28.94 -1.62
CA LEU A 58 -6.36 30.15 -1.56
C LEU A 58 -5.62 30.37 -2.88
N ALA A 59 -5.11 29.33 -3.53
CA ALA A 59 -4.48 29.43 -4.84
C ALA A 59 -5.46 29.98 -5.90
N TYR A 60 -6.70 29.50 -5.91
CA TYR A 60 -7.74 30.01 -6.81
C TYR A 60 -8.12 31.48 -6.51
N LEU A 61 -8.36 31.81 -5.25
CA LEU A 61 -8.80 33.15 -4.85
C LEU A 61 -7.72 34.22 -5.04
N ASN A 62 -6.46 33.85 -4.84
CA ASN A 62 -5.34 34.78 -4.92
C ASN A 62 -4.70 34.83 -6.31
N ASN A 63 -5.14 34.00 -7.26
CA ASN A 63 -4.64 34.06 -8.63
C ASN A 63 -5.10 35.35 -9.32
N LYS A 64 -4.13 36.18 -9.72
CA LYS A 64 -4.36 37.41 -10.51
C LYS A 64 -3.99 37.26 -11.98
N GLY A 65 -3.39 36.12 -12.35
CA GLY A 65 -2.94 35.84 -13.70
C GLY A 65 -4.07 35.45 -14.65
N ASP A 66 -3.73 35.34 -15.93
CA ASP A 66 -4.62 34.83 -16.99
C ASP A 66 -4.67 33.30 -17.01
N GLU A 67 -3.79 32.63 -16.27
CA GLU A 67 -3.76 31.19 -16.06
C GLU A 67 -3.38 30.90 -14.61
N ILE A 68 -3.74 29.71 -14.13
CA ILE A 68 -3.20 29.17 -12.88
C ILE A 68 -2.33 27.97 -13.23
N ILE A 69 -1.08 27.98 -12.77
CA ILE A 69 -0.11 26.91 -12.99
C ILE A 69 0.21 26.27 -11.64
N PHE A 70 -0.09 25.00 -11.53
CA PHE A 70 0.39 24.15 -10.45
C PHE A 70 1.69 23.48 -10.88
N GLU A 71 2.72 23.53 -10.06
CA GLU A 71 4.00 22.87 -10.35
C GLU A 71 4.11 21.58 -9.52
N ALA A 72 4.15 20.43 -10.19
CA ALA A 72 4.37 19.15 -9.55
C ALA A 72 5.87 18.86 -9.52
N LYS A 73 6.47 18.87 -8.33
CA LYS A 73 7.88 18.52 -8.12
C LYS A 73 7.95 17.12 -7.52
N GLN A 74 8.74 16.26 -8.14
CA GLN A 74 8.97 14.92 -7.62
C GLN A 74 9.64 15.02 -6.24
N ASN A 75 9.10 14.30 -5.28
CA ASN A 75 9.69 14.23 -3.95
C ASN A 75 11.02 13.47 -4.04
N PRO A 76 12.00 13.79 -3.18
CA PRO A 76 13.21 13.00 -3.07
C PRO A 76 12.87 11.53 -2.76
N ASN A 77 13.71 10.61 -3.25
CA ASN A 77 13.57 9.20 -2.93
C ASN A 77 13.53 9.03 -1.41
N PRO A 78 12.43 8.51 -0.86
CA PRO A 78 12.26 8.48 0.59
C PRO A 78 13.12 7.40 1.26
N MET A 79 13.73 6.47 0.51
CA MET A 79 14.57 5.36 0.99
C MET A 79 15.94 5.85 1.53
N THR A 80 15.94 6.95 2.28
CA THR A 80 17.15 7.64 2.76
C THR A 80 17.95 6.80 3.75
N SER A 81 17.28 5.94 4.52
CA SER A 81 17.91 5.08 5.52
C SER A 81 18.33 3.72 4.95
N MET A 82 17.89 3.36 3.74
CA MET A 82 18.17 2.07 3.12
C MET A 82 19.52 2.04 2.38
N ASP A 83 19.97 0.82 2.05
CA ASP A 83 21.14 0.64 1.20
C ASP A 83 20.89 1.08 -0.26
N GLU A 84 21.98 1.24 -1.03
CA GLU A 84 21.90 1.66 -2.43
C GLU A 84 21.12 0.68 -3.32
N SER A 85 21.03 -0.61 -2.94
CA SER A 85 20.27 -1.59 -3.72
C SER A 85 18.76 -1.34 -3.61
N VAL A 86 18.26 -1.06 -2.41
CA VAL A 86 16.84 -0.76 -2.18
C VAL A 86 16.45 0.60 -2.78
N LYS A 87 17.35 1.60 -2.71
CA LYS A 87 17.14 2.88 -3.40
C LYS A 87 17.03 2.68 -4.91
N ALA A 88 17.94 1.92 -5.50
CA ALA A 88 17.91 1.59 -6.92
C ALA A 88 16.66 0.79 -7.31
N ASP A 89 16.23 -0.15 -6.45
CA ASP A 89 14.98 -0.90 -6.63
C ASP A 89 13.78 0.06 -6.66
N TYR A 90 13.72 1.03 -5.74
CA TYR A 90 12.67 2.05 -5.69
C TYR A 90 12.65 2.94 -6.94
N ASP A 91 13.80 3.47 -7.37
CA ASP A 91 13.91 4.29 -8.57
C ASP A 91 13.54 3.51 -9.84
N ASN A 92 13.93 2.23 -9.89
CA ASN A 92 13.53 1.33 -10.96
C ASN A 92 12.02 1.07 -10.96
N MET A 93 11.38 0.91 -9.79
CA MET A 93 9.92 0.78 -9.71
C MET A 93 9.19 2.01 -10.21
N ILE A 94 9.65 3.22 -9.86
CA ILE A 94 9.11 4.47 -10.42
C ILE A 94 9.20 4.44 -11.95
N SER A 95 10.39 4.15 -12.47
CA SER A 95 10.64 4.11 -13.92
C SER A 95 9.76 3.07 -14.63
N GLN A 96 9.59 1.89 -14.03
CA GLN A 96 8.74 0.82 -14.55
C GLN A 96 7.26 1.22 -14.53
N PHE A 97 6.77 1.76 -13.41
CA PHE A 97 5.39 2.23 -13.32
C PHE A 97 5.09 3.28 -14.39
N THR A 98 5.95 4.29 -14.53
CA THR A 98 5.79 5.33 -15.57
C THR A 98 5.76 4.67 -16.94
N ARG A 99 6.70 3.77 -17.26
CA ARG A 99 6.72 3.05 -18.54
C ARG A 99 5.42 2.28 -18.79
N PHE A 100 4.93 1.51 -17.82
CA PHE A 100 3.70 0.73 -18.00
C PHE A 100 2.45 1.60 -18.12
N SER A 101 2.47 2.78 -17.51
CA SER A 101 1.35 3.73 -17.51
C SER A 101 1.30 4.60 -18.77
N THR A 102 2.44 4.83 -19.44
CA THR A 102 2.53 5.72 -20.62
C THR A 102 2.80 4.99 -21.93
N SER A 103 3.19 3.72 -21.89
CA SER A 103 3.59 2.97 -23.08
C SER A 103 2.40 2.69 -23.99
N ASP A 104 2.57 2.86 -25.30
CA ASP A 104 1.64 2.43 -26.35
C ASP A 104 1.86 0.98 -26.80
N GLU A 105 2.75 0.22 -26.13
CA GLU A 105 3.04 -1.17 -26.51
C GLU A 105 1.77 -2.03 -26.47
N ALA A 106 1.60 -2.92 -27.46
CA ALA A 106 0.45 -3.80 -27.48
C ALA A 106 0.47 -4.76 -26.27
N PRO A 107 -0.69 -5.07 -25.66
CA PRO A 107 -0.78 -6.04 -24.58
C PRO A 107 -0.38 -7.44 -25.06
N SER A 108 0.31 -8.19 -24.20
CA SER A 108 0.77 -9.55 -24.53
C SER A 108 -0.35 -10.59 -24.44
N GLU A 109 -1.31 -10.39 -23.53
CA GLU A 109 -2.43 -11.32 -23.28
C GLU A 109 -3.75 -10.52 -23.17
N PRO A 110 -4.21 -9.90 -24.28
CA PRO A 110 -5.35 -8.97 -24.25
C PRO A 110 -6.63 -9.65 -23.76
N LEU A 111 -7.32 -8.98 -22.85
CA LEU A 111 -8.65 -9.38 -22.37
C LEU A 111 -9.73 -8.48 -22.98
N THR A 112 -10.89 -9.09 -23.22
CA THR A 112 -12.04 -8.39 -23.79
C THR A 112 -12.84 -7.70 -22.68
N LEU A 113 -13.26 -6.47 -22.96
CA LEU A 113 -14.14 -5.68 -22.12
C LEU A 113 -15.54 -5.62 -22.73
N GLN A 114 -16.56 -5.80 -21.91
CA GLN A 114 -17.96 -5.55 -22.28
C GLN A 114 -18.43 -4.31 -21.53
N ASN A 115 -18.73 -3.23 -22.26
CA ASN A 115 -19.11 -1.94 -21.67
C ASN A 115 -18.11 -1.40 -20.64
N GLY A 116 -16.81 -1.60 -20.88
CA GLY A 116 -15.75 -1.18 -19.96
C GLY A 116 -15.61 -2.08 -18.71
N ILE A 117 -16.24 -3.25 -18.70
CA ILE A 117 -16.25 -4.20 -17.58
C ILE A 117 -15.66 -5.54 -18.05
N LEU A 118 -14.80 -6.14 -17.23
CA LEU A 118 -14.30 -7.50 -17.40
C LEU A 118 -15.40 -8.51 -17.10
N SER A 119 -15.39 -9.68 -17.74
CA SER A 119 -16.19 -10.80 -17.24
C SER A 119 -15.70 -11.20 -15.84
N LYS A 120 -16.56 -11.87 -15.06
CA LYS A 120 -16.18 -12.43 -13.75
C LYS A 120 -14.91 -13.27 -13.82
N GLU A 121 -14.82 -14.17 -14.80
CA GLU A 121 -13.66 -15.05 -14.98
C GLU A 121 -12.38 -14.27 -15.28
N ASN A 122 -12.47 -13.25 -16.14
CA ASN A 122 -11.34 -12.39 -16.47
C ASN A 122 -10.92 -11.54 -15.27
N LEU A 123 -11.86 -11.00 -14.49
CA LEU A 123 -11.56 -10.28 -13.26
C LEU A 123 -10.82 -11.18 -12.25
N LEU A 124 -11.33 -12.38 -12.00
CA LEU A 124 -10.68 -13.35 -11.10
C LEU A 124 -9.27 -13.72 -11.59
N MET A 125 -9.07 -13.86 -12.90
CA MET A 125 -7.76 -14.12 -13.47
C MET A 125 -6.78 -12.96 -13.24
N VAL A 126 -7.24 -11.72 -13.43
CA VAL A 126 -6.43 -10.51 -13.20
C VAL A 126 -6.07 -10.37 -11.72
N VAL A 127 -7.03 -10.57 -10.82
CA VAL A 127 -6.80 -10.55 -9.37
C VAL A 127 -5.74 -11.58 -8.98
N ARG A 128 -5.87 -12.84 -9.43
CA ARG A 128 -4.87 -13.89 -9.15
C ARG A 128 -3.48 -13.56 -9.71
N SER A 129 -3.41 -13.02 -10.93
CA SER A 129 -2.14 -12.61 -11.53
C SER A 129 -1.47 -11.50 -10.72
N LEU A 130 -2.26 -10.54 -10.23
CA LEU A 130 -1.77 -9.47 -9.37
C LEU A 130 -1.29 -10.00 -8.02
N THR A 131 -2.08 -10.86 -7.36
CA THR A 131 -1.73 -11.47 -6.07
C THR A 131 -0.40 -12.21 -6.14
N LEU A 132 -0.23 -13.12 -7.10
CA LEU A 132 0.99 -13.92 -7.25
C LEU A 132 2.22 -13.01 -7.44
N LYS A 133 2.08 -11.99 -8.27
CA LYS A 133 3.18 -11.07 -8.57
C LYS A 133 3.54 -10.18 -7.38
N ALA A 134 2.55 -9.65 -6.68
CA ALA A 134 2.75 -8.85 -5.49
C ALA A 134 3.41 -9.69 -4.38
N LYS A 135 2.93 -10.91 -4.16
CA LYS A 135 3.47 -11.85 -3.16
C LYS A 135 4.97 -12.06 -3.30
N ASP A 136 5.45 -12.41 -4.50
CA ASP A 136 6.87 -12.72 -4.71
C ASP A 136 7.76 -11.50 -4.42
N LYS A 137 7.37 -10.32 -4.91
CA LYS A 137 8.15 -9.09 -4.72
C LYS A 137 8.05 -8.54 -3.29
N LEU A 138 6.89 -8.65 -2.63
CA LEU A 138 6.70 -8.25 -1.24
C LEU A 138 7.51 -9.12 -0.28
N PHE A 139 7.62 -10.42 -0.56
CA PHE A 139 8.43 -11.33 0.24
C PHE A 139 9.92 -10.95 0.21
N GLU A 140 10.48 -10.73 -0.99
CA GLU A 140 11.89 -10.37 -1.14
C GLU A 140 12.21 -9.03 -0.48
N SER A 141 11.40 -8.00 -0.75
CA SER A 141 11.60 -6.67 -0.15
C SER A 141 11.38 -6.67 1.37
N GLY A 142 10.40 -7.43 1.87
CA GLY A 142 10.11 -7.55 3.29
C GLY A 142 11.32 -7.99 4.11
N ARG A 143 12.12 -8.95 3.62
CA ARG A 143 13.35 -9.41 4.31
C ARG A 143 14.37 -8.29 4.46
N LYS A 144 14.60 -7.49 3.41
CA LYS A 144 15.53 -6.35 3.45
C LYS A 144 15.10 -5.32 4.51
N PHE A 145 13.80 -5.04 4.61
CA PHE A 145 13.30 -4.11 5.62
C PHE A 145 13.37 -4.66 7.04
N ILE A 146 13.07 -5.95 7.24
CA ILE A 146 13.23 -6.60 8.55
C ILE A 146 14.69 -6.48 9.02
N GLU A 147 15.65 -6.86 8.19
CA GLU A 147 17.09 -6.75 8.49
C GLU A 147 17.47 -5.31 8.87
N LYS A 148 17.00 -4.32 8.11
CA LYS A 148 17.28 -2.92 8.37
C LYS A 148 16.65 -2.41 9.67
N ARG A 149 15.41 -2.80 9.98
CA ARG A 149 14.75 -2.43 11.25
C ARG A 149 15.53 -2.96 12.45
N GLN A 150 16.07 -4.18 12.34
CA GLN A 150 16.88 -4.79 13.41
C GLN A 150 18.17 -4.02 13.72
N GLU A 151 18.75 -3.29 12.76
CA GLU A 151 19.93 -2.44 13.01
C GLU A 151 19.67 -1.30 14.01
N PHE A 152 18.44 -0.77 14.02
CA PHE A 152 18.04 0.39 14.85
C PHE A 152 17.15 0.00 16.03
N TYR A 153 16.73 -1.27 16.08
CA TYR A 153 15.83 -1.76 17.10
C TYR A 153 16.40 -1.60 18.51
N GLY A 154 15.68 -0.90 19.38
CA GLY A 154 16.10 -0.62 20.77
C GLY A 154 17.35 0.26 20.91
N THR A 155 17.88 0.81 19.81
CA THR A 155 19.08 1.65 19.78
C THR A 155 18.80 3.06 19.28
N ASP A 156 18.01 3.20 18.20
CA ASP A 156 17.66 4.49 17.59
C ASP A 156 16.18 4.50 17.17
N GLU A 157 15.32 5.02 18.05
CA GLU A 157 13.86 5.03 17.87
C GLU A 157 13.42 5.84 16.64
N GLU A 158 14.07 6.97 16.37
CA GLU A 158 13.71 7.83 15.25
C GLU A 158 14.06 7.17 13.92
N LYS A 159 15.25 6.58 13.80
CA LYS A 159 15.62 5.82 12.60
C LYS A 159 14.80 4.56 12.42
N TYR A 160 14.50 3.85 13.50
CA TYR A 160 13.59 2.71 13.45
C TYR A 160 12.24 3.10 12.83
N ARG A 161 11.66 4.21 13.31
CA ARG A 161 10.40 4.74 12.74
C ARG A 161 10.56 5.14 11.29
N SER A 162 11.67 5.78 10.91
CA SER A 162 11.95 6.12 9.51
C SER A 162 11.95 4.89 8.62
N VAL A 163 12.65 3.82 9.00
CA VAL A 163 12.71 2.58 8.22
C VAL A 163 11.33 1.93 8.08
N VAL A 164 10.49 1.96 9.12
CA VAL A 164 9.09 1.49 9.02
C VAL A 164 8.30 2.33 8.01
N MET A 165 8.45 3.65 7.99
CA MET A 165 7.76 4.51 7.01
C MET A 165 8.28 4.28 5.60
N GLU A 166 9.60 4.12 5.44
CA GLU A 166 10.24 3.78 4.18
C GLU A 166 9.72 2.44 3.65
N GLN A 167 9.54 1.44 4.52
CA GLN A 167 8.93 0.17 4.14
C GLN A 167 7.52 0.35 3.56
N LEU A 168 6.66 1.15 4.21
CA LEU A 168 5.30 1.36 3.75
C LEU A 168 5.26 2.04 2.37
N GLN A 169 6.07 3.08 2.18
CA GLN A 169 6.17 3.79 0.91
C GLN A 169 6.73 2.91 -0.21
N PHE A 170 7.68 2.03 0.11
CA PHE A 170 8.20 1.05 -0.83
C PHE A 170 7.12 0.04 -1.22
N GLN A 171 6.39 -0.51 -0.25
CA GLN A 171 5.33 -1.48 -0.48
C GLN A 171 4.18 -0.90 -1.31
N GLU A 172 3.78 0.36 -1.05
CA GLU A 172 2.77 1.07 -1.84
C GLU A 172 3.18 1.19 -3.31
N LEU A 173 4.40 1.68 -3.58
CA LEU A 173 4.91 1.81 -4.94
C LEU A 173 5.03 0.45 -5.64
N LEU A 174 5.44 -0.58 -4.91
CA LEU A 174 5.57 -1.93 -5.42
C LEU A 174 4.21 -2.49 -5.86
N ILE A 175 3.16 -2.30 -5.05
CA ILE A 175 1.78 -2.68 -5.40
C ILE A 175 1.32 -1.93 -6.64
N LEU A 176 1.51 -0.61 -6.70
CA LEU A 176 1.15 0.21 -7.86
C LEU A 176 1.87 -0.27 -9.14
N THR A 177 3.16 -0.58 -9.04
CA THR A 177 3.96 -1.09 -10.16
C THR A 177 3.46 -2.46 -10.63
N CYS A 178 3.17 -3.37 -9.71
CA CYS A 178 2.60 -4.69 -10.02
C CYS A 178 1.22 -4.58 -10.71
N SER A 179 0.37 -3.67 -10.25
CA SER A 179 -0.93 -3.39 -10.86
C SER A 179 -0.76 -2.86 -12.27
N ALA A 180 0.04 -1.80 -12.47
CA ALA A 180 0.29 -1.22 -13.77
C ALA A 180 0.84 -2.25 -14.77
N GLU A 181 1.78 -3.08 -14.34
CA GLU A 181 2.34 -4.14 -15.17
C GLU A 181 1.31 -5.22 -15.54
N THR A 182 0.48 -5.64 -14.59
CA THR A 182 -0.58 -6.65 -14.81
C THR A 182 -1.67 -6.11 -15.75
N PHE A 183 -2.08 -4.86 -15.55
CA PHE A 183 -3.04 -4.17 -16.40
C PHE A 183 -2.50 -4.00 -17.80
N LYS A 184 -1.23 -3.59 -17.94
CA LYS A 184 -0.56 -3.48 -19.24
C LYS A 184 -0.50 -4.83 -19.97
N LYS A 185 -0.13 -5.90 -19.26
CA LYS A 185 -0.08 -7.27 -19.80
C LYS A 185 -1.41 -7.67 -20.46
N HIS A 186 -2.52 -7.32 -19.83
CA HIS A 186 -3.86 -7.70 -20.26
C HIS A 186 -4.60 -6.64 -21.09
N GLY A 187 -4.01 -5.46 -21.28
CA GLY A 187 -4.64 -4.35 -22.01
C GLY A 187 -5.86 -3.78 -21.28
N ILE A 188 -5.85 -3.79 -19.95
CA ILE A 188 -6.96 -3.33 -19.11
C ILE A 188 -6.65 -1.92 -18.58
N PRO A 189 -7.52 -0.93 -18.80
CA PRO A 189 -7.44 0.36 -18.10
C PRO A 189 -7.75 0.20 -16.61
N SER A 190 -7.09 0.95 -15.72
CA SER A 190 -7.36 0.90 -14.27
C SER A 190 -8.84 1.07 -13.94
N GLU A 191 -9.52 2.02 -14.59
CA GLU A 191 -10.95 2.28 -14.41
C GLU A 191 -11.82 1.06 -14.74
N ALA A 192 -11.43 0.26 -15.74
CA ALA A 192 -12.16 -0.94 -16.12
C ALA A 192 -12.04 -2.01 -15.02
N PHE A 193 -10.87 -2.13 -14.39
CA PHE A 193 -10.69 -3.01 -13.23
C PHE A 193 -11.58 -2.55 -12.06
N ASP A 194 -11.53 -1.27 -11.68
CA ASP A 194 -12.31 -0.72 -10.57
C ASP A 194 -13.83 -0.87 -10.79
N ASN A 195 -14.30 -0.59 -12.01
CA ASN A 195 -15.70 -0.78 -12.39
C ASN A 195 -16.11 -2.26 -12.34
N SER A 196 -15.21 -3.17 -12.73
CA SER A 196 -15.46 -4.60 -12.65
C SER A 196 -15.58 -5.07 -11.20
N VAL A 197 -14.65 -4.65 -10.33
CA VAL A 197 -14.70 -4.93 -8.89
C VAL A 197 -16.01 -4.44 -8.29
N ARG A 198 -16.41 -3.20 -8.58
CA ARG A 198 -17.68 -2.63 -8.11
C ARG A 198 -18.90 -3.39 -8.61
N THR A 199 -18.86 -3.86 -9.86
CA THR A 199 -19.96 -4.61 -10.48
C THR A 199 -20.15 -5.97 -9.80
N TYR A 200 -19.06 -6.64 -9.44
CA TYR A 200 -19.07 -7.97 -8.82
C TYR A 200 -18.85 -7.96 -7.31
N GLN A 201 -18.97 -6.81 -6.64
CA GLN A 201 -18.67 -6.67 -5.19
C GLN A 201 -19.49 -7.61 -4.27
N ASN A 202 -20.67 -8.03 -4.72
CA ASN A 202 -21.55 -8.95 -3.99
C ASN A 202 -21.41 -10.41 -4.43
N ASP A 203 -20.56 -10.71 -5.42
CA ASP A 203 -20.26 -12.07 -5.85
C ASP A 203 -19.30 -12.71 -4.86
N ALA A 204 -19.66 -13.88 -4.31
CA ALA A 204 -18.90 -14.54 -3.25
C ALA A 204 -17.46 -14.86 -3.67
N ASP A 205 -17.25 -15.34 -4.91
CA ASP A 205 -15.93 -15.76 -5.38
C ASP A 205 -15.03 -14.54 -5.62
N VAL A 206 -15.60 -13.44 -6.17
CA VAL A 206 -14.86 -12.20 -6.40
C VAL A 206 -14.51 -11.52 -5.09
N LYS A 207 -15.47 -11.46 -4.16
CA LYS A 207 -15.25 -10.92 -2.82
C LYS A 207 -14.15 -11.68 -2.08
N GLU A 208 -14.24 -13.01 -2.05
CA GLU A 208 -13.21 -13.86 -1.47
C GLU A 208 -11.85 -13.64 -2.14
N ALA A 209 -11.79 -13.56 -3.48
CA ALA A 209 -10.53 -13.33 -4.18
C ALA A 209 -9.89 -11.97 -3.86
N ILE A 210 -10.69 -10.90 -3.72
CA ILE A 210 -10.19 -9.55 -3.38
C ILE A 210 -9.74 -9.49 -1.92
N GLU A 211 -10.49 -10.08 -1.00
CA GLU A 211 -10.12 -10.18 0.41
C GLU A 211 -8.81 -10.99 0.55
N ASN A 212 -8.74 -12.13 -0.13
CA ASN A 212 -7.56 -12.99 -0.14
C ASN A 212 -6.37 -12.32 -0.83
N MET A 213 -6.54 -11.45 -1.82
CA MET A 213 -5.41 -10.74 -2.44
C MET A 213 -4.60 -9.96 -1.40
N SER A 214 -5.28 -9.25 -0.49
CA SER A 214 -4.59 -8.47 0.56
C SER A 214 -3.87 -9.37 1.55
N ILE A 215 -4.45 -10.53 1.85
CA ILE A 215 -3.93 -11.51 2.80
C ILE A 215 -2.76 -12.30 2.17
N GLU A 216 -2.96 -12.89 1.00
CA GLU A 216 -2.01 -13.73 0.28
C GLU A 216 -0.79 -12.95 -0.25
N ALA A 217 -0.95 -11.67 -0.59
CA ALA A 217 0.17 -10.82 -1.00
C ALA A 217 1.12 -10.53 0.18
N ILE A 218 0.58 -10.48 1.41
CA ILE A 218 1.34 -10.23 2.64
C ILE A 218 1.85 -11.55 3.25
N GLN A 219 1.13 -12.64 3.06
CA GLN A 219 1.54 -13.97 3.49
C GLN A 219 2.79 -14.41 2.71
N GLY A 220 3.92 -14.47 3.41
CA GLY A 220 5.20 -14.82 2.79
C GLY A 220 5.12 -16.13 2.01
N SER A 221 5.76 -16.18 0.85
CA SER A 221 5.89 -17.38 0.01
C SER A 221 6.91 -18.40 0.55
N GLY A 222 7.25 -18.34 1.84
CA GLY A 222 8.28 -19.16 2.46
C GLY A 222 7.77 -20.50 3.01
N ASP A 223 8.65 -21.50 3.02
CA ASP A 223 8.42 -22.72 3.79
C ASP A 223 8.41 -22.42 5.29
N VAL A 224 7.50 -23.05 6.01
CA VAL A 224 7.46 -22.97 7.48
C VAL A 224 8.68 -23.70 8.05
N PRO A 225 9.58 -23.02 8.79
CA PRO A 225 10.76 -23.65 9.37
C PRO A 225 10.40 -24.86 10.23
N GLU A 226 11.23 -25.92 10.21
CA GLU A 226 10.94 -27.17 10.94
C GLU A 226 10.72 -26.97 12.44
N GLY A 227 11.36 -25.95 13.03
CA GLY A 227 11.21 -25.62 14.46
C GLY A 227 9.96 -24.80 14.82
N LEU A 228 9.21 -24.31 13.84
CA LEU A 228 8.00 -23.51 14.06
C LEU A 228 6.77 -24.43 14.07
N THR A 229 6.57 -25.14 15.18
CA THR A 229 5.43 -26.04 15.37
C THR A 229 4.13 -25.26 15.66
N GLU A 230 3.00 -25.97 15.64
CA GLU A 230 1.69 -25.41 15.98
C GLU A 230 1.66 -24.79 17.39
N GLU A 231 2.24 -25.48 18.38
CA GLU A 231 2.34 -25.01 19.76
C GLU A 231 3.27 -23.80 19.88
N LYS A 232 4.36 -23.79 19.10
CA LYS A 232 5.31 -22.67 19.07
C LYS A 232 4.65 -21.43 18.48
N LEU A 233 3.92 -21.58 17.38
CA LEU A 233 3.13 -20.51 16.79
C LEU A 233 2.11 -19.96 17.79
N LYS A 234 1.39 -20.84 18.50
CA LYS A 234 0.43 -20.43 19.53
C LYS A 234 1.10 -19.65 20.67
N GLU A 235 2.25 -20.13 21.17
CA GLU A 235 3.06 -19.42 22.19
C GLU A 235 3.44 -18.00 21.71
N MET A 236 3.91 -17.89 20.48
CA MET A 236 4.33 -16.62 19.88
C MET A 236 3.18 -15.63 19.72
N LEU A 237 2.02 -16.09 19.22
CA LEU A 237 0.83 -15.25 19.07
C LEU A 237 0.31 -14.76 20.44
N PHE A 238 0.39 -15.60 21.48
CA PHE A 238 0.06 -15.17 22.84
C PHE A 238 1.01 -14.07 23.34
N TYR A 239 2.31 -14.28 23.15
CA TYR A 239 3.33 -13.29 23.50
C TYR A 239 3.14 -11.97 22.76
N SER A 240 2.85 -12.03 21.46
CA SER A 240 2.50 -10.89 20.61
C SER A 240 1.33 -10.09 21.19
N CYS A 241 0.23 -10.77 21.52
CA CYS A 241 -0.92 -10.12 22.15
C CYS A 241 -0.57 -9.46 23.49
N ASP A 242 0.24 -10.11 24.32
CA ASP A 242 0.66 -9.56 25.62
C ASP A 242 1.57 -8.36 25.46
N PHE A 243 2.52 -8.42 24.53
CA PHE A 243 3.40 -7.31 24.20
C PHE A 243 2.61 -6.08 23.77
N ILE A 244 1.66 -6.23 22.83
CA ILE A 244 0.83 -5.11 22.37
C ILE A 244 0.05 -4.48 23.52
N ASN A 245 -0.59 -5.30 24.38
CA ASN A 245 -1.36 -4.78 25.51
C ASN A 245 -0.48 -3.99 26.49
N GLN A 246 0.72 -4.50 26.79
CA GLN A 246 1.68 -3.79 27.66
C GLN A 246 2.15 -2.50 27.03
N TYR A 247 2.44 -2.51 25.73
CA TYR A 247 2.86 -1.33 25.00
C TYR A 247 1.79 -0.24 24.99
N LEU A 248 0.55 -0.59 24.64
CA LEU A 248 -0.59 0.33 24.59
C LEU A 248 -0.91 0.95 25.95
N ALA A 249 -0.72 0.20 27.05
CA ALA A 249 -0.91 0.71 28.40
C ALA A 249 0.12 1.80 28.76
N ALA A 250 1.35 1.67 28.26
CA ALA A 250 2.42 2.64 28.48
C ALA A 250 2.42 3.78 27.44
N HIS A 251 1.92 3.53 26.23
CA HIS A 251 1.95 4.44 25.09
C HIS A 251 0.59 4.41 24.36
N PRO A 252 -0.40 5.17 24.84
CA PRO A 252 -1.68 5.29 24.15
C PRO A 252 -1.48 5.81 22.72
N LEU A 253 -2.11 5.16 21.75
CA LEU A 253 -2.00 5.54 20.35
C LEU A 253 -2.66 6.90 20.12
N THR A 254 -1.92 7.81 19.49
CA THR A 254 -2.38 9.17 19.19
C THR A 254 -2.69 9.38 17.71
N ASN A 255 -2.13 8.56 16.83
CA ASN A 255 -2.39 8.61 15.39
C ASN A 255 -2.31 7.21 14.74
N PRO A 256 -2.92 7.01 13.55
CA PRO A 256 -2.93 5.72 12.86
C PRO A 256 -1.53 5.20 12.49
N MET A 257 -0.57 6.09 12.27
CA MET A 257 0.77 5.69 11.84
C MET A 257 1.55 4.97 12.95
N GLU A 258 1.26 5.31 14.21
CA GLU A 258 1.82 4.59 15.38
C GLU A 258 1.37 3.13 15.45
N VAL A 259 0.23 2.79 14.85
CA VAL A 259 -0.22 1.39 14.75
C VAL A 259 0.75 0.58 13.90
N MET A 260 1.18 1.12 12.76
CA MET A 260 2.11 0.42 11.86
C MET A 260 3.46 0.22 12.54
N VAL A 261 3.97 1.26 13.20
CA VAL A 261 5.22 1.18 14.00
C VAL A 261 5.10 0.13 15.11
N LEU A 262 3.97 0.10 15.82
CA LEU A 262 3.70 -0.88 16.87
C LEU A 262 3.67 -2.31 16.31
N LYS A 263 3.01 -2.53 15.17
CA LYS A 263 2.94 -3.85 14.53
C LYS A 263 4.30 -4.35 14.04
N SER A 264 5.12 -3.49 13.43
CA SER A 264 6.50 -3.85 13.11
C SER A 264 7.30 -4.14 14.39
N ARG A 265 7.09 -3.36 15.46
CA ARG A 265 7.83 -3.52 16.72
C ARG A 265 7.51 -4.82 17.43
N GLU A 266 6.24 -5.19 17.43
CA GLU A 266 5.77 -6.46 17.96
C GLU A 266 6.41 -7.63 17.20
N SER A 267 6.39 -7.56 15.87
CA SER A 267 7.06 -8.57 15.02
C SER A 267 8.56 -8.67 15.30
N ASP A 268 9.22 -7.54 15.49
CA ASP A 268 10.65 -7.49 15.79
C ASP A 268 10.98 -7.99 17.22
N GLU A 269 10.10 -7.76 18.21
CA GLU A 269 10.22 -8.39 19.55
C GLU A 269 10.03 -9.91 19.47
N VAL A 270 9.06 -10.38 18.67
CA VAL A 270 8.84 -11.82 18.47
C VAL A 270 10.07 -12.45 17.82
N LEU A 271 10.64 -11.82 16.79
CA LEU A 271 11.88 -12.26 16.15
C LEU A 271 13.03 -12.33 17.17
N LYS A 272 13.22 -11.28 17.97
CA LYS A 272 14.27 -11.25 19.00
C LYS A 272 14.10 -12.35 20.05
N ARG A 273 12.86 -12.67 20.44
CA ARG A 273 12.57 -13.66 21.48
C ARG A 273 12.58 -15.11 20.97
N PHE A 274 12.06 -15.35 19.78
CA PHE A 274 11.79 -16.70 19.27
C PHE A 274 12.62 -17.09 18.06
N GLY A 275 13.32 -16.13 17.43
CA GLY A 275 14.15 -16.37 16.25
C GLY A 275 13.37 -16.55 14.95
N PHE A 276 12.09 -16.16 14.91
CA PHE A 276 11.23 -16.26 13.73
C PHE A 276 10.69 -14.90 13.33
N ASP A 277 10.82 -14.56 12.06
CA ASP A 277 10.36 -13.28 11.52
C ASP A 277 8.87 -13.27 11.15
N GLU A 278 8.33 -12.09 10.87
CA GLU A 278 6.91 -11.91 10.50
C GLU A 278 6.49 -12.71 9.26
N LEU A 279 7.40 -12.94 8.32
CA LEU A 279 7.10 -13.70 7.09
C LEU A 279 6.97 -15.19 7.40
N GLN A 280 7.85 -15.73 8.24
CA GLN A 280 7.80 -17.13 8.70
C GLN A 280 6.57 -17.39 9.57
N ILE A 281 6.21 -16.44 10.44
CA ILE A 281 4.99 -16.51 11.26
C ILE A 281 3.76 -16.52 10.38
N SER A 282 3.71 -15.63 9.38
CA SER A 282 2.60 -15.54 8.44
C SER A 282 2.43 -16.84 7.64
N ALA A 283 3.53 -17.42 7.13
CA ALA A 283 3.51 -18.73 6.47
C ALA A 283 3.00 -19.85 7.40
N ALA A 284 3.38 -19.82 8.69
CA ALA A 284 2.92 -20.79 9.67
C ALA A 284 1.41 -20.63 9.97
N MET A 285 0.92 -19.39 10.07
CA MET A 285 -0.51 -19.12 10.26
C MET A 285 -1.35 -19.72 9.14
N THR A 286 -0.86 -19.65 7.89
CA THR A 286 -1.50 -20.30 6.74
C THR A 286 -1.40 -21.82 6.82
N LYS A 287 -0.21 -22.38 7.06
CA LYS A 287 0.01 -23.84 7.12
C LYS A 287 -0.86 -24.53 8.17
N TYR A 288 -1.05 -23.89 9.33
CA TYR A 288 -1.82 -24.45 10.45
C TYR A 288 -3.29 -24.02 10.45
N ASP A 289 -3.72 -23.25 9.44
CA ASP A 289 -5.09 -22.76 9.23
C ASP A 289 -5.68 -22.16 10.52
N ILE A 290 -5.03 -21.13 11.04
CA ILE A 290 -5.39 -20.54 12.34
C ILE A 290 -6.82 -20.02 12.39
N GLU A 291 -7.48 -19.78 11.26
CA GLU A 291 -8.85 -19.29 11.19
C GLU A 291 -9.86 -20.41 11.50
N LYS A 292 -9.57 -21.63 11.05
CA LYS A 292 -10.49 -22.77 11.16
C LYS A 292 -10.08 -23.79 12.22
N ASN A 293 -8.80 -23.84 12.59
CA ASN A 293 -8.29 -24.84 13.52
C ASN A 293 -8.78 -24.58 14.96
N PRO A 294 -9.53 -25.50 15.60
CA PRO A 294 -10.02 -25.32 16.97
C PRO A 294 -8.93 -25.07 18.02
N ASN A 295 -7.70 -25.57 17.80
CA ASN A 295 -6.58 -25.37 18.72
C ASN A 295 -6.19 -23.89 18.88
N PHE A 296 -6.61 -23.02 17.95
CA PHE A 296 -6.34 -21.59 17.96
C PHE A 296 -7.53 -20.74 18.42
N GLU A 297 -8.62 -21.33 18.93
CA GLU A 297 -9.82 -20.57 19.30
C GLU A 297 -9.58 -19.50 20.38
N ASP A 298 -8.82 -19.86 21.41
CA ASP A 298 -8.44 -18.98 22.52
C ASP A 298 -7.58 -17.80 22.04
N ILE A 299 -6.62 -18.08 21.16
CA ILE A 299 -5.75 -17.05 20.62
C ILE A 299 -6.47 -16.17 19.58
N ARG A 300 -7.37 -16.72 18.75
CA ARG A 300 -8.24 -15.91 17.86
C ARG A 300 -9.04 -14.90 18.66
N LYS A 301 -9.63 -15.32 19.79
CA LYS A 301 -10.35 -14.42 20.68
C LYS A 301 -9.45 -13.29 21.19
N LYS A 302 -8.24 -13.62 21.64
CA LYS A 302 -7.28 -12.62 22.14
C LYS A 302 -6.78 -11.67 21.05
N LEU A 303 -6.55 -12.18 19.84
CA LEU A 303 -6.22 -11.37 18.66
C LEU A 303 -7.34 -10.37 18.34
N ASN A 304 -8.60 -10.80 18.38
CA ASN A 304 -9.75 -9.91 18.18
C ASN A 304 -9.85 -8.83 19.27
N GLU A 305 -9.61 -9.18 20.53
CA GLU A 305 -9.57 -8.23 21.64
C GLU A 305 -8.47 -7.17 21.45
N VAL A 306 -7.27 -7.59 21.06
CA VAL A 306 -6.14 -6.68 20.78
C VAL A 306 -6.42 -5.81 19.57
N THR A 307 -6.98 -6.38 18.51
CA THR A 307 -7.33 -5.65 17.28
C THR A 307 -8.34 -4.54 17.58
N THR A 308 -9.35 -4.84 18.40
CA THR A 308 -10.35 -3.85 18.85
C THR A 308 -9.71 -2.71 19.63
N LYS A 309 -8.70 -2.98 20.46
CA LYS A 309 -7.96 -1.94 21.19
C LYS A 309 -7.11 -1.06 20.29
N ILE A 310 -6.49 -1.64 19.26
CA ILE A 310 -5.65 -0.91 18.31
C ILE A 310 -6.50 -0.01 17.42
N PHE A 311 -7.57 -0.54 16.82
CA PHE A 311 -8.32 0.14 15.76
C PHE A 311 -9.62 0.80 16.25
N GLY A 312 -10.04 0.53 17.49
CA GLY A 312 -11.29 1.05 18.06
C GLY A 312 -12.56 0.35 17.56
N PHE A 313 -12.43 -0.67 16.72
CA PHE A 313 -13.51 -1.53 16.25
C PHE A 313 -13.00 -2.95 16.00
N ASN A 314 -13.90 -3.93 16.01
CA ASN A 314 -13.59 -5.29 15.64
C ASN A 314 -13.85 -5.51 14.14
N PRO A 315 -12.83 -5.78 13.30
CA PRO A 315 -13.04 -6.04 11.87
C PRO A 315 -13.96 -7.22 11.59
N SER A 316 -13.99 -8.23 12.47
CA SER A 316 -14.89 -9.39 12.32
C SER A 316 -16.37 -9.06 12.55
N GLU A 317 -16.66 -7.90 13.14
CA GLU A 317 -18.02 -7.40 13.44
C GLU A 317 -18.49 -6.34 12.45
N MET A 318 -17.65 -5.93 11.48
CA MET A 318 -18.13 -5.10 10.39
C MET A 318 -19.17 -5.87 9.57
N PRO A 319 -20.25 -5.21 9.11
CA PRO A 319 -21.20 -5.84 8.22
C PRO A 319 -20.47 -6.33 6.97
N ARG A 320 -20.42 -7.65 6.81
CA ARG A 320 -19.95 -8.32 5.59
C ARG A 320 -20.97 -8.11 4.48
#